data_AF-A0A961D3A8-F1
#
_entry.id   AF-A0A961D3A8-F1
#
_cell.length_a   1.000
_cell.length_b   1.000
_cell.length_c   1.000
_cell.angle_alpha   90.00
_cell.angle_beta   90.00
_cell.angle_gamma   90.00
#
_symmetry.space_group_name_H-M   'P 1'
#
loop_
_entity.id
_entity.type
_entity.pdbx_description
1 polymer ?
#
loop_
_entity_poly.entity_id
_entity_poly.type
_entity_poly.pdbx_seq_one_letter_code
_entity_poly.pdbx_strand_id
1 'polypeptide(L)' 'MPDGTYDAFVINATDLPSGADRTTALELTIVSGAQRGGTLALTAPHWLGEPVDLIGMPATLTVAHRVPSVRIDT' A
#
# COMPACT_ATOMS: atom_id res chain seq x y z
N MET A 1 -12.16 4.51 -3.04
CA MET A 1 -12.45 4.29 -1.61
C MET A 1 -12.97 5.57 -0.98
N PRO A 2 -13.85 5.47 0.04
CA PRO A 2 -14.22 6.61 0.88
C PRO A 2 -12.99 7.17 1.64
N ASP A 3 -13.07 8.44 2.02
CA ASP A 3 -12.08 9.02 2.94
C ASP A 3 -12.18 8.31 4.31
N GLY A 4 -11.03 8.04 4.92
CA GLY A 4 -10.93 7.29 6.16
C GLY A 4 -9.58 6.61 6.36
N THR A 5 -9.44 5.94 7.49
CA THR A 5 -8.26 5.15 7.85
C THR A 5 -8.64 3.68 7.89
N TYR A 6 -7.77 2.83 7.33
CA TYR A 6 -8.00 1.41 7.14
C TYR A 6 -6.76 0.64 7.57
N ASP A 7 -6.96 -0.42 8.35
CA ASP A 7 -5.91 -1.39 8.61
C ASP A 7 -5.80 -2.32 7.41
N ALA A 8 -4.59 -2.53 6.93
CA ALA A 8 -4.30 -3.31 5.76
C ALA A 8 -3.07 -4.20 5.94
N PHE A 9 -2.92 -5.16 5.02
CA PHE A 9 -1.72 -5.96 4.84
C PHE A 9 -1.24 -5.85 3.40
N VAL A 10 0.07 -5.82 3.21
CA VAL A 10 0.68 -5.95 1.89
C VAL A 10 0.55 -7.40 1.44
N ILE A 11 -0.16 -7.65 0.33
CA ILE A 11 -0.31 -8.98 -0.26
C ILE A 11 0.58 -9.18 -1.48
N ASN A 12 1.02 -8.09 -2.10
CA ASN A 12 1.97 -8.11 -3.20
C ASN A 12 2.79 -6.82 -3.21
N ALA A 13 4.03 -6.91 -3.66
CA ALA A 13 4.89 -5.77 -3.91
C ALA A 13 5.70 -6.03 -5.19
N THR A 14 5.93 -4.99 -5.99
CA THR A 14 6.69 -5.11 -7.23
C THR A 14 7.45 -3.81 -7.48
N ASP A 15 8.73 -3.93 -7.81
CA ASP A 15 9.51 -2.78 -8.24
C ASP A 15 9.18 -2.44 -9.69
N LEU A 16 8.91 -1.17 -9.94
CA LEU A 16 8.66 -0.63 -11.26
C LEU A 16 9.83 0.27 -11.68
N PRO A 17 10.34 0.10 -12.92
CA PRO A 17 11.27 1.07 -13.48
C PRO A 17 10.52 2.38 -13.77
N SER A 18 11.00 3.49 -13.22
CA SER A 18 10.44 4.83 -13.46
C SER A 18 11.54 5.82 -13.83
N GLY A 19 12.03 5.72 -15.06
CA GLY A 19 13.15 6.56 -15.53
C GLY A 19 14.44 6.22 -14.79
N ALA A 20 15.07 7.23 -14.17
CA ALA A 20 16.26 7.02 -13.32
C ALA A 20 15.90 6.56 -11.89
N ASP A 21 14.64 6.67 -11.48
CA ASP A 21 14.17 6.36 -10.15
C ASP A 21 13.50 4.98 -10.08
N ARG A 22 13.52 4.39 -8.88
CA ARG A 22 12.77 3.17 -8.56
C ARG A 22 11.48 3.55 -7.82
N THR A 23 10.35 3.04 -8.31
CA THR A 23 9.05 3.14 -7.64
C THR A 23 8.60 1.75 -7.21
N THR A 24 7.81 1.68 -6.15
CA THR A 24 7.29 0.41 -5.65
C THR A 24 5.77 0.38 -5.81
N ALA A 25 5.27 -0.59 -6.57
CA ALA A 25 3.85 -0.91 -6.63
C ALA A 25 3.49 -1.86 -5.49
N LEU A 26 2.41 -1.56 -4.79
CA LEU A 26 1.88 -2.35 -3.68
C LEU A 26 0.46 -2.78 -3.99
N GLU A 27 0.13 -4.01 -3.59
CA GLU A 27 -1.23 -4.46 -3.45
C GLU A 27 -1.53 -4.67 -1.97
N LEU A 28 -2.58 -4.03 -1.49
CA LEU A 28 -3.02 -4.05 -0.10
C LEU A 28 -4.36 -4.76 0.01
N THR A 29 -4.56 -5.50 1.09
CA THR A 29 -5.89 -6.00 1.50
C THR A 29 -6.33 -5.32 2.80
N ILE A 30 -7.57 -4.81 2.85
CA ILE A 30 -8.13 -4.23 4.07
C ILE A 30 -8.60 -5.35 4.99
N VAL A 31 -8.14 -5.34 6.24
CA VAL A 31 -8.43 -6.41 7.20
C VAL A 31 -9.50 -6.05 8.23
N SER A 32 -9.87 -4.78 8.35
CA SER A 32 -10.83 -4.28 9.34
C SER A 32 -11.89 -3.35 8.75
N GLY A 33 -12.94 -3.08 9.54
CA GLY A 33 -14.00 -2.13 9.19
C GLY A 33 -14.93 -2.56 8.06
N ALA A 34 -15.75 -1.60 7.60
CA ALA A 34 -16.81 -1.83 6.60
C ALA A 34 -16.28 -2.18 5.19
N GLN A 35 -14.98 -2.02 4.95
CA GLN A 35 -14.34 -2.31 3.66
C GLN A 35 -13.44 -3.56 3.72
N ARG A 36 -13.56 -4.35 4.80
CA ARG A 36 -12.79 -5.59 4.99
C ARG A 36 -12.92 -6.54 3.79
N GLY A 37 -11.80 -7.12 3.39
CA GLY A 37 -11.69 -8.01 2.23
C GLY A 37 -11.51 -7.27 0.90
N GLY A 38 -11.63 -5.93 0.89
CA GLY A 38 -11.31 -5.13 -0.28
C GLY A 38 -9.81 -5.10 -0.55
N THR A 39 -9.43 -5.10 -1.83
CA THR A 39 -8.04 -4.92 -2.27
C THR A 39 -7.84 -3.56 -2.93
N LEU A 40 -6.61 -3.03 -2.84
CA LEU A 40 -6.22 -1.76 -3.46
C LEU A 40 -4.81 -1.85 -4.00
N ALA A 41 -4.63 -1.40 -5.25
CA ALA A 41 -3.31 -1.19 -5.83
C ALA A 41 -2.87 0.27 -5.60
N LEU A 42 -1.64 0.45 -5.13
CA LEU A 42 -1.00 1.75 -4.93
C LEU A 42 0.39 1.76 -5.56
N THR A 43 0.83 2.94 -5.97
CA THR A 43 2.21 3.16 -6.41
C THR A 43 2.85 4.18 -5.50
N ALA A 44 3.89 3.75 -4.79
CA ALA A 44 4.74 4.64 -4.03
C ALA A 44 5.69 5.36 -5.00
N PRO A 45 5.87 6.69 -4.89
CA PRO A 45 6.73 7.46 -5.78
C PRO A 45 8.23 7.23 -5.52
N HIS A 46 8.58 6.40 -4.55
CA HIS A 46 9.95 6.04 -4.18
C HIS A 46 10.04 4.54 -3.86
N TRP A 47 11.26 4.04 -3.84
CA TRP A 47 11.56 2.66 -3.46
C TRP A 47 11.35 2.45 -1.96
N LEU A 48 10.63 1.39 -1.61
CA LEU A 48 10.27 1.08 -0.22
C LEU A 48 11.11 -0.04 0.40
N GLY A 49 12.08 -0.59 -0.34
CA GLY A 49 12.86 -1.76 0.06
C GLY A 49 12.63 -2.94 -0.88
N GLU A 50 13.20 -4.09 -0.55
CA GLU A 50 13.05 -5.30 -1.36
C GLU A 50 11.58 -5.78 -1.33
N PRO A 51 10.94 -6.05 -2.48
CA PRO A 51 9.52 -6.41 -2.53
C PRO A 51 9.15 -7.61 -1.64
N VAL A 52 10.04 -8.59 -1.51
CA VAL A 52 9.81 -9.78 -0.69
C VAL A 52 9.68 -9.45 0.80
N ASP A 53 10.40 -8.42 1.27
CA ASP A 53 10.39 -8.01 2.68
C ASP A 53 9.11 -7.22 3.02
N LEU A 54 8.46 -6.63 2.01
CA LEU A 54 7.22 -5.87 2.17
C LEU A 54 5.99 -6.78 2.28
N ILE A 55 6.01 -7.94 1.64
CA ILE A 55 4.86 -8.86 1.62
C ILE A 55 4.59 -9.39 3.03
N GLY A 56 3.32 -9.31 3.45
CA GLY A 56 2.89 -9.71 4.79
C GLY A 56 3.09 -8.63 5.85
N MET A 57 3.64 -7.47 5.51
CA MET A 57 3.76 -6.37 6.46
C MET A 57 2.40 -5.74 6.76
N PRO A 58 2.11 -5.46 8.05
CA PRO A 58 0.98 -4.63 8.41
C PRO A 58 1.18 -3.21 7.87
N ALA A 59 0.09 -2.60 7.45
CA ALA A 59 0.09 -1.25 6.91
C ALA A 59 -1.17 -0.49 7.33
N THR A 60 -1.00 0.81 7.54
CA THR A 60 -2.12 1.75 7.69
C THR A 60 -2.34 2.48 6.38
N LEU A 61 -3.51 2.32 5.77
CA LEU A 61 -3.96 3.10 4.61
C LEU A 61 -4.80 4.28 5.10
N THR A 62 -4.43 5.50 4.70
CA THR A 62 -5.25 6.69 4.91
C THR A 62 -5.69 7.25 3.56
N VAL A 63 -6.99 7.48 3.41
CA VAL A 63 -7.55 8.17 2.24
C VAL A 63 -8.09 9.50 2.72
N ALA A 64 -7.49 10.60 2.25
CA ALA A 64 -7.92 11.95 2.59
C ALA A 64 -8.11 12.75 1.30
N HIS A 65 -9.27 13.38 1.13
CA HIS A 65 -9.60 14.11 -0.09
C HIS A 65 -9.45 13.25 -1.35
N ARG A 66 -9.79 11.96 -1.26
CA ARG A 66 -9.58 10.94 -2.31
C ARG A 66 -8.12 10.70 -2.71
N VAL A 67 -7.17 11.15 -1.90
CA VAL A 67 -5.74 10.87 -2.08
C VAL A 67 -5.33 9.77 -1.09
N PRO A 68 -4.90 8.59 -1.56
CA PRO A 68 -4.41 7.54 -0.68
C PRO A 68 -2.96 7.78 -0.26
N SER A 69 -2.65 7.50 0.99
CA SER A 69 -1.31 7.38 1.54
C SER A 69 -1.20 6.10 2.37
N VAL A 70 -0.04 5.47 2.35
CA VAL A 70 0.22 4.23 3.08
C VAL A 70 1.41 4.43 4.00
N ARG A 71 1.31 3.88 5.21
CA ARG A 71 2.42 3.75 6.16
C ARG A 71 2.58 2.27 6.47
N ILE A 72 3.75 1.72 6.18
CA ILE A 72 4.10 0.34 6.53
C ILE A 72 4.58 0.34 7.98
N ASP A 73 4.04 -0.58 8.78
CA ASP A 73 4.39 -0.74 10.18
C ASP A 73 5.61 -1.67 10.30
N THR A 74 6.80 -1.06 10.27
CA THR A 74 8.12 -1.73 10.43
C THR A 74 8.58 -1.73 11.88
#